data_AF-A0A9P0LL61-F1
#
_entry.id   AF-A0A9P0LL61-F1
#
_cell.length_a   1.000
_cell.length_b   1.000
_cell.length_c   1.000
_cell.angle_alpha   90.00
_cell.angle_beta   90.00
_cell.angle_gamma   90.00
#
_symmetry.space_group_name_H-M   'P 1'
#
loop_
_entity.id
_entity.type
_entity.pdbx_description
1 polymer ?
#
loop_
_entity_poly.entity_id
_entity_poly.type
_entity_poly.pdbx_seq_one_letter_code
_entity_poly.pdbx_strand_id
1 'polypeptide(L)'
;MEKHSNMTLKGRDPEKDNQRPLIAESDIEILNEALQDIGKKCLLEKEIYTKPADFETAISASGYGKFNWILYIISVTAGWSSIFETTTMSYVFPAAECDLDLSLTHKGWLNAITYAGMISSAFIWGYLCDTLGRKKLLVVGYLLDGLFVIISAFSQNFYVLITTKFLGGLIINGPFAALTSYLSEFHRAKHRARVQMVVGFIFSLGNLLLPILALFILPIQMDFQLGEWVLHSWNVYLLICAIPPLISGFAFTFLPESPKFLMTVGRNEKALRIFKRVYRINSGKPEETYPIKELIQERKNNDDISYVTADRSKIQALKEGWKQILPLFFPPHLFKLIIVCSIQFSQMMGMFRIPKCTQIP
;
A
#
# COMPACT_ATOMS: atom_id res chain seq x y z
N MET A 1 14.73 69.89 -58.86
CA MET A 1 15.43 70.43 -60.04
C MET A 1 16.82 69.80 -60.07
N GLU A 2 16.95 68.51 -60.33
CA GLU A 2 16.69 67.82 -61.61
C GLU A 2 17.53 68.42 -62.74
N LYS A 3 18.62 67.72 -63.11
CA LYS A 3 19.22 67.81 -64.44
C LYS A 3 19.77 66.44 -64.84
N HIS A 4 19.05 65.90 -65.82
CA HIS A 4 19.32 64.77 -66.71
C HIS A 4 20.77 64.33 -66.92
N SER A 5 20.96 63.02 -66.96
CA SER A 5 21.63 62.39 -68.10
C SER A 5 21.00 61.03 -68.38
N ASN A 6 20.42 60.91 -69.57
CA ASN A 6 19.91 59.68 -70.16
C ASN A 6 21.08 58.83 -70.68
N MET A 7 21.05 57.51 -70.48
CA MET A 7 21.62 56.58 -71.46
C MET A 7 20.92 55.21 -71.43
N THR A 8 19.91 55.12 -72.30
CA THR A 8 19.62 54.00 -73.22
C THR A 8 19.90 52.56 -72.79
N LEU A 9 18.81 51.87 -72.47
CA LEU A 9 18.34 50.57 -73.00
C LEU A 9 19.37 49.64 -73.67
N LYS A 10 19.58 48.47 -73.06
CA LYS A 10 19.92 47.24 -73.80
C LYS A 10 19.14 46.05 -73.23
N GLY A 11 18.26 45.52 -74.08
CA GLY A 11 17.89 44.10 -74.19
C GLY A 11 17.40 43.38 -72.93
N ARG A 12 16.07 43.21 -72.84
CA ARG A 12 15.41 42.21 -72.01
C ARG A 12 15.41 40.89 -72.79
N ASP A 13 16.23 39.92 -72.40
CA ASP A 13 16.12 38.52 -72.85
C ASP A 13 15.13 37.78 -71.95
N PRO A 14 13.99 37.27 -72.46
CA PRO A 14 12.96 36.60 -71.67
C PRO A 14 13.18 35.08 -71.62
N GLU A 15 14.39 34.61 -71.35
CA GLU A 15 14.71 33.17 -71.46
C GLU A 15 15.68 32.66 -70.37
N LYS A 16 15.50 33.11 -69.12
CA LYS A 16 16.23 32.58 -67.95
C LYS A 16 15.40 32.56 -66.67
N ASP A 17 14.16 32.08 -66.73
CA ASP A 17 13.36 31.88 -65.50
C ASP A 17 12.65 30.53 -65.43
N ASN A 18 13.26 29.47 -66.00
CA ASN A 18 12.66 28.13 -65.95
C ASN A 18 13.67 27.02 -65.68
N GLN A 19 14.36 27.09 -64.53
CA GLN A 19 14.99 25.93 -63.87
C GLN A 19 15.56 26.36 -62.50
N ARG A 20 14.73 26.29 -61.46
CA ARG A 20 15.21 26.05 -60.10
C ARG A 20 14.69 24.67 -59.69
N PRO A 21 15.56 23.66 -59.44
CA PRO A 21 15.11 22.44 -58.81
C PRO A 21 14.61 22.82 -57.41
N LEU A 22 13.31 22.64 -57.18
CA LEU A 22 12.61 23.20 -56.02
C LEU A 22 12.90 22.47 -54.70
N ILE A 23 13.70 21.40 -54.70
CA ILE A 23 14.15 20.67 -53.52
C ILE A 23 15.52 20.07 -53.87
N ALA A 24 16.55 20.26 -53.04
CA ALA A 24 17.85 19.64 -53.28
C ALA A 24 17.76 18.12 -53.08
N GLU A 25 18.43 17.34 -53.92
CA GLU A 25 18.39 15.86 -53.87
C GLU A 25 18.83 15.32 -52.48
N SER A 26 19.72 16.05 -51.80
CA SER A 26 20.12 15.82 -50.42
C SER A 26 19.00 15.95 -49.39
N ASP A 27 18.05 16.87 -49.61
CA ASP A 27 16.93 17.09 -48.69
C ASP A 27 15.89 15.95 -48.79
N ILE A 28 15.77 15.34 -49.97
CA ILE A 28 14.92 14.17 -50.21
C ILE A 28 15.50 12.94 -49.52
N GLU A 29 16.82 12.78 -49.53
CA GLU A 29 17.51 11.66 -48.88
C GLU A 29 17.38 11.72 -47.35
N ILE A 30 17.55 12.91 -46.76
CA ILE A 30 17.35 13.15 -45.32
C ILE A 30 15.89 12.89 -44.91
N LEU A 31 14.93 13.30 -45.74
CA LEU A 31 13.50 13.07 -45.47
C LEU A 31 13.16 11.57 -45.51
N ASN A 32 13.75 10.83 -46.44
CA ASN A 32 13.56 9.38 -46.55
C ASN A 32 14.15 8.62 -45.36
N GLU A 33 15.34 8.99 -44.88
CA GLU A 33 15.91 8.42 -43.65
C GLU A 33 15.05 8.71 -42.42
N ALA A 34 14.56 9.95 -42.28
CA ALA A 34 13.66 10.33 -41.19
C ALA A 34 12.33 9.55 -41.23
N LEU A 35 11.74 9.36 -42.42
CA LEU A 35 10.53 8.56 -42.60
C LEU A 35 10.78 7.07 -42.31
N GLN A 36 11.96 6.54 -42.64
CA GLN A 36 12.34 5.17 -42.29
C GLN A 36 12.52 4.99 -40.77
N ASP A 37 13.11 5.97 -40.07
CA ASP A 37 13.26 5.94 -38.61
C ASP A 37 11.91 6.08 -37.89
N ILE A 38 11.03 6.96 -38.38
CA ILE A 38 9.64 7.09 -37.89
C ILE A 38 8.87 5.79 -38.17
N GLY A 39 9.03 5.19 -39.35
CA GLY A 39 8.43 3.91 -39.71
C GLY A 39 8.88 2.78 -38.78
N LYS A 40 10.18 2.68 -38.50
CA LYS A 40 10.75 1.71 -37.53
C LYS A 40 10.22 1.94 -36.11
N LYS A 41 10.14 3.19 -35.64
CA LYS A 41 9.56 3.54 -34.34
C LYS A 41 8.08 3.15 -34.24
N CYS A 42 7.28 3.44 -35.26
CA CYS A 42 5.87 3.05 -35.33
C CYS A 42 5.67 1.53 -35.35
N LEU A 43 6.56 0.79 -36.02
CA LEU A 43 6.53 -0.67 -36.05
C LEU A 43 6.93 -1.29 -34.70
N LEU A 44 7.99 -0.78 -34.07
CA LEU A 44 8.38 -1.16 -32.70
C LEU A 44 7.26 -0.86 -31.70
N GLU A 45 6.63 0.30 -31.83
CA GLU A 45 5.51 0.69 -30.99
C GLU A 45 4.30 -0.25 -31.19
N LYS A 46 3.96 -0.62 -32.44
CA LYS A 46 2.94 -1.66 -32.72
C LYS A 46 3.33 -3.05 -32.22
N GLU A 47 4.61 -3.43 -32.26
CA GLU A 47 5.09 -4.73 -31.75
C GLU A 47 5.01 -4.83 -30.22
N ILE A 48 5.28 -3.72 -29.51
CA ILE A 48 5.15 -3.65 -28.04
C ILE A 48 3.70 -3.81 -27.60
N TYR A 49 2.73 -3.29 -28.37
CA TYR A 49 1.30 -3.40 -28.06
C TYR A 49 0.64 -4.71 -28.53
N THR A 50 1.34 -5.54 -29.30
CA THR A 50 0.85 -6.86 -29.78
C THR A 50 1.41 -8.03 -28.98
N LYS A 51 2.54 -7.87 -28.29
CA LYS A 51 3.06 -8.89 -27.36
C LYS A 51 2.29 -8.83 -26.03
N PRO A 52 2.02 -9.97 -25.38
CA PRO A 52 1.40 -9.97 -24.06
C PRO A 52 2.29 -9.21 -23.09
N ALA A 53 1.70 -8.27 -22.35
CA ALA A 53 2.45 -7.38 -21.46
C ALA A 53 2.66 -8.01 -20.08
N ASP A 54 3.85 -7.80 -19.51
CA ASP A 54 4.14 -8.17 -18.12
C ASP A 54 3.45 -7.21 -17.14
N PHE A 55 3.48 -7.58 -15.86
CA PHE A 55 2.88 -6.77 -14.80
C PHE A 55 3.44 -5.34 -14.75
N GLU A 56 4.77 -5.17 -14.87
CA GLU A 56 5.40 -3.85 -14.75
C GLU A 56 5.07 -2.94 -15.95
N THR A 57 4.96 -3.49 -17.17
CA THR A 57 4.51 -2.73 -18.34
C THR A 57 3.03 -2.36 -18.22
N ALA A 58 2.18 -3.26 -17.69
CA ALA A 58 0.75 -3.00 -17.49
C ALA A 58 0.47 -1.89 -16.45
N ILE A 59 1.11 -1.96 -15.28
CA ILE A 59 0.96 -0.92 -14.27
C ILE A 59 1.57 0.41 -14.75
N SER A 60 2.64 0.32 -15.54
CA SER A 60 3.28 1.47 -16.17
C SER A 60 2.38 2.23 -17.13
N ALA A 61 1.67 1.51 -17.99
CA ALA A 61 0.71 2.06 -18.93
C ALA A 61 -0.51 2.68 -18.24
N SER A 62 -0.85 2.23 -17.03
CA SER A 62 -1.98 2.75 -16.24
C SER A 62 -1.74 4.17 -15.69
N GLY A 63 -0.50 4.66 -15.78
CA GLY A 63 -0.13 6.01 -15.36
C GLY A 63 -0.21 6.22 -13.85
N TYR A 64 0.07 7.45 -13.42
CA TYR A 64 -0.03 7.87 -12.02
C TYR A 64 -1.00 9.04 -11.92
N GLY A 65 -1.97 8.99 -11.00
CA GLY A 65 -2.98 10.04 -10.89
C GLY A 65 -3.91 9.87 -9.69
N LYS A 66 -5.19 10.23 -9.89
CA LYS A 66 -6.21 10.32 -8.84
C LYS A 66 -6.40 9.01 -8.07
N PHE A 67 -6.30 7.86 -8.72
CA PHE A 67 -6.46 6.56 -8.07
C PHE A 67 -5.39 6.34 -7.00
N ASN A 68 -4.14 6.69 -7.30
CA ASN A 68 -3.03 6.52 -6.36
C ASN A 68 -3.17 7.45 -5.15
N TRP A 69 -3.65 8.68 -5.36
CA TRP A 69 -3.96 9.60 -4.25
C TRP A 69 -5.09 9.09 -3.36
N ILE A 70 -6.17 8.55 -3.94
CA ILE A 70 -7.24 7.90 -3.18
C ILE A 70 -6.68 6.72 -2.36
N LEU A 71 -5.77 5.94 -2.95
CA LEU A 71 -5.11 4.83 -2.29
C LEU A 71 -4.31 5.30 -1.06
N TYR A 72 -3.56 6.39 -1.18
CA TYR A 72 -2.84 6.98 -0.05
C TYR A 72 -3.77 7.47 1.05
N ILE A 73 -4.85 8.18 0.69
CA ILE A 73 -5.82 8.70 1.66
C ILE A 73 -6.45 7.56 2.47
N ILE A 74 -6.88 6.48 1.81
CA ILE A 74 -7.44 5.30 2.49
C ILE A 74 -6.37 4.60 3.34
N SER A 75 -5.11 4.64 2.91
CA SER A 75 -4.00 4.05 3.67
C SER A 75 -3.64 4.85 4.92
N VAL A 76 -4.05 6.12 5.04
CA VAL A 76 -3.86 6.91 6.27
C VAL A 76 -4.59 6.25 7.44
N THR A 77 -5.88 5.97 7.28
CA THR A 77 -6.68 5.34 8.34
C THR A 77 -6.23 3.91 8.62
N ALA A 78 -5.89 3.15 7.57
CA ALA A 78 -5.32 1.80 7.67
C ALA A 78 -4.02 1.79 8.49
N GLY A 79 -3.16 2.78 8.23
CA GLY A 79 -1.89 2.92 8.89
C GLY A 79 -2.04 3.28 10.36
N TRP A 80 -2.90 4.26 10.66
CA TRP A 80 -3.20 4.66 12.04
C TRP A 80 -3.82 3.54 12.85
N SER A 81 -4.72 2.74 12.26
CA SER A 81 -5.32 1.58 12.91
C SER A 81 -4.26 0.63 13.47
N SER A 82 -3.21 0.37 12.69
CA SER A 82 -2.12 -0.53 13.09
C SER A 82 -1.34 0.02 14.30
N ILE A 83 -1.10 1.33 14.34
CA ILE A 83 -0.42 1.99 15.46
C ILE A 83 -1.31 2.06 16.70
N PHE A 84 -2.60 2.33 16.49
CA PHE A 84 -3.56 2.42 17.58
C PHE A 84 -3.64 1.06 18.28
N GLU A 85 -3.75 -0.04 17.54
CA GLU A 85 -3.84 -1.35 18.19
C GLU A 85 -2.60 -1.69 19.04
N THR A 86 -1.39 -1.36 18.57
CA THR A 86 -0.14 -1.69 19.28
C THR A 86 0.18 -0.76 20.46
N THR A 87 -0.27 0.50 20.43
CA THR A 87 0.27 1.53 21.35
C THR A 87 -0.78 2.08 22.31
N THR A 88 -2.08 1.94 22.03
CA THR A 88 -3.18 2.57 22.80
C THR A 88 -3.17 2.19 24.29
N MET A 89 -2.84 0.94 24.62
CA MET A 89 -2.84 0.46 26.02
C MET A 89 -1.87 1.24 26.92
N SER A 90 -0.78 1.76 26.36
CA SER A 90 0.21 2.54 27.12
C SER A 90 -0.36 3.85 27.67
N TYR A 91 -1.38 4.41 27.02
CA TYR A 91 -2.07 5.62 27.46
C TYR A 91 -3.30 5.33 28.33
N VAL A 92 -3.90 4.16 28.17
CA VAL A 92 -5.08 3.74 28.95
C VAL A 92 -4.72 3.38 30.39
N PHE A 93 -3.54 2.81 30.65
CA PHE A 93 -3.19 2.29 31.97
C PHE A 93 -3.34 3.28 33.13
N PRO A 94 -2.89 4.55 33.05
CA PRO A 94 -3.05 5.48 34.17
C PRO A 94 -4.51 5.81 34.48
N ALA A 95 -5.38 5.80 33.46
CA ALA A 95 -6.80 6.09 33.62
C ALA A 95 -7.61 4.87 34.10
N ALA A 96 -7.21 3.66 33.68
CA ALA A 96 -7.91 2.42 34.02
C ALA A 96 -7.32 1.70 35.26
N GLU A 97 -6.29 2.25 35.89
CA GLU A 97 -5.57 1.61 37.01
C GLU A 97 -6.47 1.33 38.21
N CYS A 98 -7.25 2.34 38.63
CA CYS A 98 -8.18 2.22 39.74
C CYS A 98 -9.38 1.35 39.39
N ASP A 99 -9.87 1.43 38.15
CA ASP A 99 -11.09 0.73 37.70
C ASP A 99 -10.88 -0.79 37.58
N LEU A 100 -9.69 -1.21 37.16
CA LEU A 100 -9.35 -2.60 36.86
C LEU A 100 -8.41 -3.25 37.89
N ASP A 101 -8.08 -2.54 38.98
CA ASP A 101 -7.12 -2.95 40.02
C ASP A 101 -5.79 -3.47 39.42
N LEU A 102 -5.19 -2.66 38.55
CA LEU A 102 -4.06 -3.08 37.72
C LEU A 102 -2.73 -3.04 38.47
N SER A 103 -2.23 -4.21 38.86
CA SER A 103 -0.82 -4.37 39.26
C SER A 103 0.17 -4.01 38.12
N LEU A 104 1.41 -3.69 38.47
CA LEU A 104 2.49 -3.45 37.50
C LEU A 104 2.66 -4.64 36.53
N THR A 105 2.55 -5.86 37.04
CA THR A 105 2.65 -7.09 36.26
C THR A 105 1.48 -7.22 35.26
N HIS A 106 0.26 -6.86 35.67
CA HIS A 106 -0.92 -6.85 34.78
C HIS A 106 -0.76 -5.88 33.61
N LYS A 107 -0.26 -4.67 33.87
CA LYS A 107 0.05 -3.68 32.82
C LYS A 107 1.10 -4.22 31.83
N GLY A 108 2.13 -4.87 32.34
CA GLY A 108 3.16 -5.53 31.51
C GLY A 108 2.58 -6.61 30.59
N TRP A 109 1.73 -7.50 31.13
CA TRP A 109 1.06 -8.53 30.35
C TRP A 109 0.13 -7.95 29.28
N LEU A 110 -0.67 -6.93 29.61
CA LEU A 110 -1.58 -6.29 28.65
C LEU A 110 -0.86 -5.64 27.47
N ASN A 111 0.34 -5.10 27.69
CA ASN A 111 1.13 -4.54 26.60
C ASN A 111 1.81 -5.63 25.77
N ALA A 112 2.33 -6.68 26.41
CA ALA A 112 3.03 -7.77 25.73
C ALA A 112 2.11 -8.72 24.94
N ILE A 113 0.87 -8.92 25.41
CA ILE A 113 -0.04 -9.92 24.84
C ILE A 113 -0.41 -9.61 23.38
N THR A 114 -0.53 -8.32 23.02
CA THR A 114 -0.81 -7.90 21.64
C THR A 114 0.31 -8.37 20.71
N TYR A 115 1.57 -8.17 21.09
CA TYR A 115 2.73 -8.64 20.32
C TYR A 115 2.81 -10.18 20.28
N ALA A 116 2.45 -10.86 21.37
CA ALA A 116 2.36 -12.33 21.38
C ALA A 116 1.31 -12.84 20.38
N GLY A 117 0.16 -12.15 20.28
CA GLY A 117 -0.84 -12.38 19.23
C GLY A 117 -0.29 -12.15 17.82
N MET A 118 0.44 -11.04 17.61
CA MET A 118 1.04 -10.76 16.30
C MET A 118 2.03 -11.86 15.89
N ILE A 119 2.91 -12.30 16.79
CA ILE A 119 3.91 -13.34 16.51
C ILE A 119 3.24 -14.67 16.17
N SER A 120 2.26 -15.09 16.98
CA SER A 120 1.59 -16.39 16.82
C SER A 120 0.78 -16.50 15.51
N SER A 121 0.28 -15.38 14.98
CA SER A 121 -0.53 -15.35 13.76
C SER A 121 0.26 -15.20 12.45
N ALA A 122 1.57 -14.91 12.50
CA ALA A 122 2.36 -14.52 11.33
C ALA A 122 2.29 -15.54 10.16
N PHE A 123 2.39 -16.84 10.47
CA PHE A 123 2.33 -17.91 9.47
C PHE A 123 0.94 -18.04 8.83
N ILE A 124 -0.11 -17.89 9.65
CA ILE A 124 -1.50 -18.01 9.21
C ILE A 124 -1.79 -16.88 8.22
N TRP A 125 -1.40 -15.66 8.54
CA TRP A 125 -1.62 -14.51 7.66
C TRP A 125 -0.80 -14.56 6.39
N GLY A 126 0.44 -15.04 6.42
CA GLY A 126 1.23 -15.26 5.20
C GLY A 126 0.48 -16.19 4.22
N TYR A 127 -0.03 -17.31 4.72
CA TYR A 127 -0.84 -18.23 3.91
C TYR A 127 -2.16 -17.60 3.40
N LEU A 128 -2.85 -16.83 4.25
CA LEU A 128 -4.11 -16.17 3.88
C LEU A 128 -3.90 -15.07 2.83
N CYS A 129 -2.82 -14.28 2.93
CA CYS A 129 -2.44 -13.24 1.96
C CYS A 129 -2.27 -13.81 0.54
N ASP A 130 -1.69 -15.00 0.44
CA ASP A 130 -1.41 -15.66 -0.84
C ASP A 130 -2.61 -16.40 -1.42
N THR A 131 -3.62 -16.74 -0.62
CA THR A 131 -4.78 -17.54 -1.06
C THR A 131 -6.07 -16.74 -1.21
N LEU A 132 -6.41 -15.89 -0.23
CA LEU A 132 -7.68 -15.16 -0.24
C LEU A 132 -7.64 -13.89 -1.09
N GLY A 133 -6.44 -13.37 -1.36
CA GLY A 133 -6.22 -12.07 -1.97
C GLY A 133 -6.09 -10.96 -0.94
N ARG A 134 -5.53 -9.83 -1.36
CA ARG A 134 -5.14 -8.75 -0.46
C ARG A 134 -6.35 -7.95 -0.01
N LYS A 135 -7.25 -7.62 -0.94
CA LYS A 135 -8.45 -6.81 -0.64
C LYS A 135 -9.32 -7.48 0.43
N LYS A 136 -9.64 -8.77 0.27
CA LYS A 136 -10.50 -9.48 1.23
C LYS A 136 -9.89 -9.49 2.63
N LEU A 137 -8.59 -9.69 2.71
CA LEU A 137 -7.84 -9.70 3.96
C LEU A 137 -7.86 -8.33 4.63
N LEU A 138 -7.63 -7.25 3.87
CA LEU A 138 -7.70 -5.88 4.37
C LEU A 138 -9.09 -5.54 4.91
N VAL A 139 -10.15 -5.85 4.14
CA VAL A 139 -11.54 -5.59 4.56
C VAL A 139 -11.89 -6.35 5.83
N VAL A 140 -11.72 -7.67 5.83
CA VAL A 140 -12.12 -8.51 6.97
C VAL A 140 -11.26 -8.22 8.18
N GLY A 141 -9.95 -8.09 8.01
CA GLY A 141 -9.05 -7.89 9.13
C GLY A 141 -9.24 -6.53 9.82
N TYR A 142 -9.40 -5.43 9.07
CA TYR A 142 -9.67 -4.13 9.71
C TYR A 142 -11.07 -4.04 10.35
N LEU A 143 -12.09 -4.66 9.76
CA LEU A 143 -13.42 -4.70 10.39
C LEU A 143 -13.42 -5.54 11.67
N LEU A 144 -12.73 -6.69 11.66
CA LEU A 144 -12.58 -7.52 12.85
C LEU A 144 -11.74 -6.83 13.92
N ASP A 145 -10.65 -6.17 13.54
CA ASP A 145 -9.83 -5.36 14.45
C ASP A 145 -10.69 -4.29 15.15
N GLY A 146 -11.43 -3.49 14.39
CA GLY A 146 -12.35 -2.49 14.95
C GLY A 146 -13.42 -3.10 15.86
N LEU A 147 -13.94 -4.29 15.53
CA LEU A 147 -14.88 -5.02 16.39
C LEU A 147 -14.23 -5.43 17.73
N PHE A 148 -13.01 -5.97 17.71
CA PHE A 148 -12.30 -6.33 18.94
C PHE A 148 -11.91 -5.12 19.78
N VAL A 149 -11.57 -3.99 19.15
CA VAL A 149 -11.34 -2.72 19.87
C VAL A 149 -12.63 -2.23 20.52
N ILE A 150 -13.78 -2.34 19.86
CA ILE A 150 -15.08 -2.03 20.49
C ILE A 150 -15.33 -2.95 21.68
N ILE A 151 -15.17 -4.27 21.53
CA ILE A 151 -15.36 -5.22 22.64
C ILE A 151 -14.39 -4.90 23.81
N SER A 152 -13.15 -4.52 23.48
CA SER A 152 -12.15 -4.04 24.44
C SER A 152 -12.61 -2.78 25.18
N ALA A 153 -13.29 -1.87 24.50
CA ALA A 153 -13.80 -0.62 25.09
C ALA A 153 -15.02 -0.84 26.01
N PHE A 154 -15.75 -1.94 25.85
CA PHE A 154 -16.83 -2.32 26.77
C PHE A 154 -16.36 -3.27 27.87
N SER A 155 -15.07 -3.63 27.90
CA SER A 155 -14.56 -4.57 28.90
C SER A 155 -14.40 -3.88 30.26
N GLN A 156 -14.99 -4.49 31.29
CA GLN A 156 -14.85 -4.06 32.69
C GLN A 156 -13.97 -5.00 33.52
N ASN A 157 -13.36 -5.98 32.87
CA ASN A 157 -12.57 -7.01 33.53
C ASN A 157 -11.25 -7.22 32.78
N PHE A 158 -10.16 -7.31 33.55
CA PHE A 158 -8.82 -7.60 33.07
C PHE A 158 -8.76 -8.82 32.12
N TYR A 159 -9.44 -9.92 32.44
CA TYR A 159 -9.40 -11.15 31.64
C TYR A 159 -10.08 -10.99 30.27
N VAL A 160 -11.13 -10.16 30.20
CA VAL A 160 -11.76 -9.83 28.92
C VAL A 160 -10.81 -8.97 28.10
N LEU A 161 -10.23 -7.93 28.72
CA LEU A 161 -9.32 -7.00 28.08
C LEU A 161 -8.06 -7.69 27.52
N ILE A 162 -7.45 -8.60 28.30
CA ILE A 162 -6.25 -9.33 27.84
C ILE A 162 -6.59 -10.29 26.68
N THR A 163 -7.77 -10.91 26.71
CA THR A 163 -8.22 -11.81 25.66
C THR A 163 -8.53 -11.06 24.37
N THR A 164 -9.26 -9.94 24.45
CA THR A 164 -9.54 -9.11 23.27
C THR A 164 -8.27 -8.52 22.69
N LYS A 165 -7.30 -8.13 23.53
CA LYS A 165 -5.99 -7.63 23.07
C LYS A 165 -5.13 -8.70 22.41
N PHE A 166 -5.16 -9.93 22.93
CA PHE A 166 -4.54 -11.06 22.24
C PHE A 166 -5.15 -11.29 20.86
N LEU A 167 -6.49 -11.28 20.76
CA LEU A 167 -7.22 -11.46 19.51
C LEU A 167 -7.02 -10.29 18.53
N GLY A 168 -7.00 -9.05 19.02
CA GLY A 168 -6.65 -7.87 18.21
C GLY A 168 -5.25 -7.97 17.63
N GLY A 169 -4.26 -8.32 18.47
CA GLY A 169 -2.89 -8.61 18.04
C GLY A 169 -2.79 -9.73 17.01
N LEU A 170 -3.54 -10.82 17.21
CA LEU A 170 -3.66 -11.91 16.23
C LEU A 170 -4.22 -11.41 14.90
N ILE A 171 -5.07 -10.39 14.86
CA ILE A 171 -5.72 -9.93 13.63
C ILE A 171 -4.89 -8.90 12.89
N ILE A 172 -4.41 -7.86 13.59
CA ILE A 172 -3.81 -6.67 12.97
C ILE A 172 -2.54 -6.96 12.14
N ASN A 173 -1.81 -8.03 12.47
CA ASN A 173 -0.61 -8.43 11.73
C ASN A 173 -0.92 -8.72 10.23
N GLY A 174 -2.06 -9.37 9.95
CA GLY A 174 -2.45 -9.70 8.58
C GLY A 174 -2.67 -8.48 7.70
N PRO A 175 -3.62 -7.58 8.04
CA PRO A 175 -3.88 -6.35 7.31
C PRO A 175 -2.65 -5.48 7.19
N PHE A 176 -1.80 -5.40 8.22
CA PHE A 176 -0.55 -4.65 8.16
C PHE A 176 0.38 -5.17 7.05
N ALA A 177 0.62 -6.48 6.98
CA ALA A 177 1.45 -7.10 5.94
C ALA A 177 0.80 -6.99 4.55
N ALA A 178 -0.52 -7.15 4.46
CA ALA A 178 -1.27 -7.04 3.21
C ALA A 178 -1.28 -5.59 2.68
N LEU A 179 -1.34 -4.58 3.54
CA LEU A 179 -1.41 -3.17 3.17
C LEU A 179 -0.15 -2.72 2.44
N THR A 180 1.02 -3.04 3.00
CA THR A 180 2.32 -2.68 2.41
C THR A 180 2.50 -3.34 1.04
N SER A 181 2.14 -4.62 0.93
CA SER A 181 2.17 -5.37 -0.33
C SER A 181 1.20 -4.77 -1.34
N TYR A 182 -0.06 -4.56 -0.94
CA TYR A 182 -1.12 -3.99 -1.77
C TYR A 182 -0.73 -2.63 -2.35
N LEU A 183 -0.19 -1.72 -1.53
CA LEU A 183 0.30 -0.42 -1.99
C LEU A 183 1.42 -0.54 -3.02
N SER A 184 2.36 -1.45 -2.82
CA SER A 184 3.48 -1.69 -3.74
C SER A 184 3.05 -2.30 -5.08
N GLU A 185 1.92 -3.00 -5.10
CA GLU A 185 1.33 -3.66 -6.28
C GLU A 185 0.48 -2.69 -7.14
N PHE A 186 0.11 -1.52 -6.62
CA PHE A 186 -0.51 -0.45 -7.43
C PHE A 186 0.47 0.62 -7.89
N HIS A 187 1.77 0.46 -7.58
CA HIS A 187 2.81 1.40 -7.96
C HIS A 187 3.89 0.72 -8.80
N ARG A 188 4.42 1.48 -9.75
CA ARG A 188 5.56 1.07 -10.59
C ARG A 188 6.78 0.81 -9.72
N ALA A 189 7.63 -0.16 -10.09
CA ALA A 189 8.84 -0.51 -9.34
C ALA A 189 9.69 0.72 -8.91
N LYS A 190 9.88 1.69 -9.82
CA LYS A 190 10.65 2.94 -9.57
C LYS A 190 10.12 3.78 -8.39
N HIS A 191 8.84 3.70 -8.09
CA HIS A 191 8.21 4.50 -7.04
C HIS A 191 7.96 3.73 -5.74
N ARG A 192 8.17 2.41 -5.70
CA ARG A 192 7.91 1.58 -4.51
C ARG A 192 8.64 2.06 -3.26
N ALA A 193 9.90 2.46 -3.39
CA ALA A 193 10.66 3.02 -2.27
C ALA A 193 10.02 4.31 -1.72
N ARG A 194 9.49 5.18 -2.60
CA ARG A 194 8.78 6.40 -2.20
C ARG A 194 7.45 6.10 -1.52
N VAL A 195 6.71 5.13 -2.04
CA VAL A 195 5.46 4.65 -1.44
C VAL A 195 5.72 4.20 0.00
N GLN A 196 6.77 3.41 0.22
CA GLN A 196 7.13 2.93 1.54
C GLN A 196 7.54 4.06 2.49
N MET A 197 8.22 5.10 2.00
CA MET A 197 8.50 6.30 2.80
C MET A 197 7.22 7.04 3.21
N VAL A 198 6.24 7.19 2.30
CA VAL A 198 4.94 7.81 2.62
C VAL A 198 4.17 6.98 3.65
N VAL A 199 4.17 5.66 3.53
CA VAL A 199 3.57 4.75 4.53
C VAL A 199 4.26 4.91 5.89
N GLY A 200 5.59 5.00 5.93
CA GLY A 200 6.33 5.29 7.15
C GLY A 200 5.92 6.62 7.78
N PHE A 201 5.73 7.67 6.97
CA PHE A 201 5.23 8.96 7.45
C PHE A 201 3.81 8.88 8.03
N ILE A 202 2.92 8.11 7.39
CA ILE A 202 1.56 7.85 7.90
C ILE A 202 1.61 7.20 9.28
N PHE A 203 2.47 6.19 9.48
CA PHE A 203 2.65 5.55 10.78
C PHE A 203 3.20 6.51 11.83
N SER A 204 4.17 7.37 11.47
CA SER A 204 4.70 8.40 12.37
C SER A 204 3.60 9.39 12.79
N LEU A 205 2.72 9.80 11.86
CA LEU A 205 1.57 10.65 12.19
C LEU A 205 0.60 9.96 13.14
N GLY A 206 0.38 8.65 12.99
CA GLY A 206 -0.45 7.88 13.93
C GLY A 206 0.12 7.90 15.35
N ASN A 207 1.45 7.74 15.49
CA ASN A 207 2.14 7.82 16.78
C ASN A 207 2.07 9.21 17.42
N LEU A 208 1.92 10.26 16.62
CA LEU A 208 1.70 11.62 17.12
C LEU A 208 0.24 11.87 17.50
N LEU A 209 -0.70 11.39 16.68
CA LEU A 209 -2.13 11.61 16.89
C LEU A 209 -2.64 10.90 18.15
N LEU A 210 -2.14 9.69 18.43
CA LEU A 210 -2.61 8.88 19.53
C LEU A 210 -2.43 9.52 20.94
N PRO A 211 -1.25 10.05 21.32
CA PRO A 211 -1.09 10.79 22.57
C PRO A 211 -1.86 12.11 22.59
N ILE A 212 -2.01 12.79 21.45
CA ILE A 212 -2.83 14.01 21.37
C ILE A 212 -4.28 13.68 21.73
N LEU A 213 -4.85 12.62 21.15
CA LEU A 213 -6.18 12.13 21.50
C LEU A 213 -6.28 11.78 22.99
N ALA A 214 -5.28 11.08 23.54
CA ALA A 214 -5.25 10.74 24.96
C ALA A 214 -5.26 11.97 25.87
N LEU A 215 -4.45 13.00 25.55
CA LEU A 215 -4.37 14.25 26.30
C LEU A 215 -5.68 15.04 26.29
N PHE A 216 -6.44 15.00 25.20
CA PHE A 216 -7.73 15.69 25.12
C PHE A 216 -8.87 14.90 25.76
N ILE A 217 -8.87 13.57 25.68
CA ILE A 217 -10.02 12.73 26.07
C ILE A 217 -9.91 12.26 27.52
N LEU A 218 -8.74 11.78 27.96
CA LEU A 218 -8.58 11.15 29.27
C LEU A 218 -8.83 12.10 30.47
N PRO A 219 -8.47 13.40 30.42
CA PRO A 219 -8.76 14.32 31.53
C PRO A 219 -10.22 14.69 31.68
N ILE A 220 -11.04 14.50 30.65
CA ILE A 220 -12.47 14.82 30.71
C ILE A 220 -13.13 13.71 31.52
N GLN A 221 -13.63 14.00 32.72
CA GLN A 221 -14.37 13.05 33.54
C GLN A 221 -15.73 12.77 32.88
N MET A 222 -15.79 11.71 32.07
CA MET A 222 -16.99 11.27 31.38
C MET A 222 -17.40 9.92 31.97
N ASP A 223 -18.45 9.93 32.78
CA ASP A 223 -19.08 8.71 33.28
C ASP A 223 -20.40 8.51 32.53
N PHE A 224 -20.37 7.69 31.48
CA PHE A 224 -21.58 7.30 30.75
C PHE A 224 -22.14 6.01 31.35
N GLN A 225 -23.33 6.08 31.94
CA GLN A 225 -24.06 4.91 32.39
C GLN A 225 -24.92 4.36 31.25
N LEU A 226 -24.58 3.17 30.77
CA LEU A 226 -25.36 2.43 29.77
C LEU A 226 -25.95 1.17 30.42
N GLY A 227 -27.07 1.35 31.13
CA GLY A 227 -27.65 0.29 31.96
C GLY A 227 -26.74 -0.04 33.15
N GLU A 228 -26.40 -1.32 33.32
CA GLU A 228 -25.48 -1.81 34.36
C GLU A 228 -24.00 -1.48 34.08
N TRP A 229 -23.67 -0.98 32.87
CA TRP A 229 -22.29 -0.72 32.46
C TRP A 229 -21.93 0.75 32.66
N VAL A 230 -20.93 1.02 33.49
CA VAL A 230 -20.30 2.34 33.62
C VAL A 230 -19.13 2.42 32.64
N LEU A 231 -19.20 3.36 31.71
CA LEU A 231 -18.12 3.66 30.78
C LEU A 231 -17.39 4.93 31.22
N HIS A 232 -16.13 4.76 31.60
CA HIS A 232 -15.22 5.86 31.92
C HIS A 232 -14.55 6.44 30.67
N SER A 233 -13.80 7.52 30.86
CA SER A 233 -13.11 8.26 29.78
C SER A 233 -12.17 7.39 28.94
N TRP A 234 -11.53 6.37 29.53
CA TRP A 234 -10.64 5.47 28.81
C TRP A 234 -11.41 4.51 27.86
N ASN A 235 -12.65 4.16 28.20
CA ASN A 235 -13.52 3.39 27.30
C ASN A 235 -13.92 4.22 26.07
N VAL A 236 -14.26 5.50 26.29
CA VAL A 236 -14.56 6.44 25.20
C VAL A 236 -13.33 6.63 24.30
N TYR A 237 -12.14 6.74 24.89
CA TYR A 237 -10.88 6.80 24.14
C TYR A 237 -10.68 5.56 23.26
N LEU A 238 -10.93 4.36 23.78
CA LEU A 238 -10.87 3.11 22.99
C LEU A 238 -11.92 3.08 21.86
N LEU A 239 -13.14 3.54 22.12
CA LEU A 239 -14.18 3.65 21.08
C LEU A 239 -13.77 4.59 19.95
N ILE A 240 -13.13 5.72 20.26
CA ILE A 240 -12.59 6.63 19.26
C ILE A 240 -11.45 5.96 18.48
N CYS A 241 -10.62 5.17 19.15
CA CYS A 241 -9.56 4.40 18.51
C CYS A 241 -10.09 3.27 17.60
N ALA A 242 -11.34 2.82 17.76
CA ALA A 242 -11.98 1.87 16.87
C ALA A 242 -12.45 2.49 15.54
N ILE A 243 -12.53 3.82 15.44
CA ILE A 243 -13.03 4.50 14.24
C ILE A 243 -12.09 4.28 13.03
N PRO A 244 -10.76 4.50 13.10
CA PRO A 244 -9.87 4.27 11.97
C PRO A 244 -9.94 2.85 11.36
N PRO A 245 -9.92 1.75 12.13
CA PRO A 245 -9.99 0.40 11.54
C PRO A 245 -11.33 0.15 10.86
N LEU A 246 -12.44 0.61 11.43
CA LEU A 246 -13.76 0.46 10.81
C LEU A 246 -13.88 1.24 9.50
N ILE A 247 -13.42 2.50 9.49
CA ILE A 247 -13.37 3.32 8.27
C ILE A 247 -12.47 2.66 7.23
N SER A 248 -11.31 2.14 7.63
CA SER A 248 -10.37 1.48 6.73
C SER A 248 -10.98 0.24 6.09
N GLY A 249 -11.54 -0.66 6.91
CA GLY A 249 -12.19 -1.88 6.45
C GLY A 249 -13.33 -1.59 5.48
N PHE A 250 -14.17 -0.60 5.78
CA PHE A 250 -15.24 -0.16 4.89
C PHE A 250 -14.70 0.47 3.60
N ALA A 251 -13.69 1.34 3.67
CA ALA A 251 -13.11 1.99 2.50
C ALA A 251 -12.47 0.99 1.52
N PHE A 252 -11.80 -0.06 2.03
CA PHE A 252 -11.23 -1.12 1.20
C PHE A 252 -12.29 -1.94 0.45
N THR A 253 -13.57 -1.93 0.85
CA THR A 253 -14.63 -2.61 0.10
C THR A 253 -14.83 -2.03 -1.30
N PHE A 254 -14.59 -0.73 -1.48
CA PHE A 254 -14.76 -0.02 -2.76
C PHE A 254 -13.54 -0.12 -3.68
N LEU A 255 -12.39 -0.47 -3.14
CA LEU A 255 -11.15 -0.61 -3.89
C LEU A 255 -11.11 -1.94 -4.68
N PRO A 256 -10.38 -1.98 -5.82
CA PRO A 256 -10.20 -3.20 -6.58
C PRO A 256 -9.30 -4.20 -5.85
N GLU A 257 -9.30 -5.46 -6.29
CA GLU A 257 -8.28 -6.43 -5.84
C GLU A 257 -6.92 -6.09 -6.48
N SER A 258 -5.82 -6.55 -5.88
CA SER A 258 -4.51 -6.37 -6.47
C SER A 258 -4.41 -7.00 -7.87
N PRO A 259 -4.00 -6.23 -8.90
CA PRO A 259 -3.83 -6.78 -10.24
C PRO A 259 -2.71 -7.82 -10.29
N LYS A 260 -1.65 -7.66 -9.47
CA LYS A 260 -0.55 -8.64 -9.39
C LYS A 260 -1.05 -9.98 -8.87
N PHE A 261 -1.82 -9.97 -7.78
CA PHE A 261 -2.42 -11.18 -7.24
C PHE A 261 -3.28 -11.90 -8.27
N LEU A 262 -4.11 -11.16 -9.01
CA LEU A 262 -4.97 -11.75 -10.04
C LEU A 262 -4.18 -12.36 -11.20
N MET A 263 -3.05 -11.76 -11.59
CA MET A 263 -2.17 -12.33 -12.61
C MET A 263 -1.52 -13.63 -12.12
N THR A 264 -1.02 -13.66 -10.89
CA THR A 264 -0.41 -14.87 -10.30
C THR A 264 -1.42 -16.01 -10.14
N VAL A 265 -2.70 -15.70 -9.83
CA VAL A 265 -3.79 -16.70 -9.77
C VAL A 265 -4.28 -17.12 -11.17
N GLY A 266 -3.79 -16.51 -12.25
CA GLY A 266 -4.17 -16.79 -13.64
C GLY A 266 -5.50 -16.13 -14.06
N ARG A 267 -6.03 -15.19 -13.28
CA ARG A 267 -7.24 -14.41 -13.58
C ARG A 267 -6.91 -13.14 -14.37
N ASN A 268 -6.18 -13.28 -15.46
CA ASN A 268 -5.64 -12.18 -16.26
C ASN A 268 -6.72 -11.22 -16.79
N GLU A 269 -7.90 -11.72 -17.16
CA GLU A 269 -9.01 -10.86 -17.62
C GLU A 269 -9.51 -9.91 -16.53
N LYS A 270 -9.53 -10.35 -15.26
CA LYS A 270 -9.91 -9.51 -14.13
C LYS A 270 -8.79 -8.50 -13.84
N ALA A 271 -7.53 -8.92 -13.91
CA ALA A 271 -6.39 -8.02 -13.76
C ALA A 271 -6.41 -6.90 -14.83
N LEU A 272 -6.66 -7.24 -16.09
CA LEU A 272 -6.74 -6.29 -17.20
C LEU A 272 -7.87 -5.26 -16.99
N ARG A 273 -9.05 -5.71 -16.53
CA ARG A 273 -10.14 -4.79 -16.15
C ARG A 273 -9.74 -3.82 -15.04
N ILE A 274 -8.94 -4.27 -14.07
CA ILE A 274 -8.45 -3.39 -13.00
C ILE A 274 -7.46 -2.38 -13.55
N PHE A 275 -6.51 -2.78 -14.40
CA PHE A 275 -5.62 -1.82 -15.06
C PHE A 275 -6.37 -0.77 -15.88
N LYS A 276 -7.38 -1.19 -16.66
CA LYS A 276 -8.26 -0.26 -17.41
C LYS A 276 -9.00 0.71 -16.48
N ARG A 277 -9.56 0.22 -15.37
CA ARG A 277 -10.23 1.07 -14.36
C ARG A 277 -9.25 2.06 -13.72
N VAL A 278 -8.05 1.63 -13.36
CA VAL A 278 -7.00 2.48 -12.79
C VAL A 278 -6.57 3.54 -13.81
N TYR A 279 -6.35 3.14 -15.06
CA TYR A 279 -6.03 4.04 -16.17
C TYR A 279 -7.12 5.11 -16.38
N ARG A 280 -8.39 4.70 -16.42
CA ARG A 280 -9.52 5.65 -16.54
C ARG A 280 -9.52 6.68 -15.41
N ILE A 281 -9.31 6.25 -14.17
CA ILE A 281 -9.31 7.15 -13.02
C ILE A 281 -8.07 8.07 -13.02
N ASN A 282 -6.91 7.56 -13.42
CA ASN A 282 -5.67 8.33 -13.43
C ASN A 282 -5.59 9.33 -14.58
N SER A 283 -5.96 8.91 -15.80
CA SER A 283 -5.81 9.70 -17.03
C SER A 283 -7.11 10.41 -17.46
N GLY A 284 -8.27 10.03 -16.92
CA GLY A 284 -9.57 10.57 -17.33
C GLY A 284 -10.05 10.11 -18.71
N LYS A 285 -9.30 9.23 -19.39
CA LYS A 285 -9.61 8.70 -20.73
C LYS A 285 -10.48 7.43 -20.64
N PRO A 286 -11.25 7.09 -21.68
CA PRO A 286 -12.03 5.86 -21.74
C PRO A 286 -11.17 4.60 -21.55
N GLU A 287 -11.77 3.52 -21.04
CA GLU A 287 -11.08 2.25 -20.76
C GLU A 287 -10.55 1.57 -22.03
N GLU A 288 -11.19 1.84 -23.16
CA GLU A 288 -10.88 1.30 -24.48
C GLU A 288 -9.58 1.89 -25.04
N THR A 289 -9.18 3.08 -24.58
CA THR A 289 -7.93 3.74 -24.97
C THR A 289 -6.72 3.18 -24.22
N TYR A 290 -6.93 2.27 -23.26
CA TYR A 290 -5.82 1.61 -22.57
C TYR A 290 -4.98 0.79 -23.58
N PRO A 291 -3.66 1.01 -23.65
CA PRO A 291 -2.85 0.53 -24.77
C PRO A 291 -2.58 -0.98 -24.75
N ILE A 292 -2.74 -1.65 -23.60
CA ILE A 292 -2.44 -3.07 -23.44
C ILE A 292 -3.72 -3.89 -23.57
N LYS A 293 -3.70 -4.87 -24.48
CA LYS A 293 -4.85 -5.73 -24.79
C LYS A 293 -4.78 -7.09 -24.11
N GLU A 294 -3.58 -7.62 -23.91
CA GLU A 294 -3.36 -8.95 -23.35
C GLU A 294 -2.21 -8.92 -22.32
N LEU A 295 -2.35 -9.72 -21.27
CA LEU A 295 -1.35 -9.85 -20.21
C LEU A 295 -0.68 -11.22 -20.31
N ILE A 296 0.61 -11.28 -20.00
CA ILE A 296 1.35 -12.53 -19.93
C ILE A 296 0.65 -13.47 -18.95
N GLN A 297 0.38 -14.69 -19.41
CA GLN A 297 0.02 -15.78 -18.51
C GLN A 297 1.30 -16.23 -17.79
N GLU A 298 1.49 -15.75 -16.56
CA GLU A 298 2.53 -16.26 -15.66
C GLU A 298 2.36 -17.77 -15.42
N ARG A 299 1.13 -18.27 -15.58
CA ARG A 299 0.76 -19.69 -15.59
C ARG A 299 0.81 -20.25 -17.01
N LYS A 300 1.95 -20.76 -17.48
CA LYS A 300 2.03 -21.67 -18.63
C LYS A 300 2.04 -23.13 -18.17
N ASN A 301 1.49 -24.04 -19.00
CA ASN A 301 1.33 -25.50 -18.86
C ASN A 301 2.61 -26.32 -18.54
N ASN A 302 3.40 -25.96 -17.53
CA ASN A 302 4.47 -26.83 -17.04
C ASN A 302 4.02 -27.49 -15.73
N ASP A 303 3.79 -28.80 -15.83
CA ASP A 303 3.53 -29.73 -14.73
C ASP A 303 4.70 -29.87 -13.73
N ASP A 304 5.75 -29.05 -13.83
CA ASP A 304 6.97 -29.18 -13.01
C ASP A 304 7.17 -28.07 -11.95
N ILE A 305 6.25 -27.09 -11.82
CA ILE A 305 6.23 -26.19 -10.66
C ILE A 305 4.84 -26.24 -10.04
N SER A 306 4.57 -27.39 -9.45
CA SER A 306 3.40 -27.57 -8.61
C SER A 306 3.45 -26.62 -7.40
N TYR A 307 2.26 -26.16 -7.01
CA TYR A 307 1.91 -25.43 -5.78
C TYR A 307 2.26 -23.93 -5.70
N VAL A 308 1.42 -23.03 -6.21
CA VAL A 308 1.11 -21.75 -5.53
C VAL A 308 -0.35 -21.33 -5.77
N THR A 309 -1.11 -21.12 -4.68
CA THR A 309 -2.32 -20.27 -4.54
C THR A 309 -3.76 -20.83 -4.55
N ALA A 310 -4.11 -22.07 -4.92
CA ALA A 310 -5.55 -22.47 -4.85
C ALA A 310 -5.88 -23.82 -4.21
N ASP A 311 -5.06 -24.85 -4.39
CA ASP A 311 -5.40 -26.23 -3.96
C ASP A 311 -4.35 -26.81 -3.01
N ARG A 312 -3.96 -26.05 -1.98
CA ARG A 312 -2.98 -26.49 -0.98
C ARG A 312 -3.71 -27.11 0.22
N SER A 313 -3.33 -28.33 0.58
CA SER A 313 -3.61 -28.85 1.93
C SER A 313 -2.92 -27.95 2.97
N LYS A 314 -3.63 -27.61 4.06
CA LYS A 314 -3.14 -26.69 5.12
C LYS A 314 -1.73 -27.06 5.62
N ILE A 315 -1.43 -28.36 5.67
CA ILE A 315 -0.14 -28.92 6.12
C ILE A 315 0.98 -28.61 5.13
N GLN A 316 0.70 -28.66 3.83
CA GLN A 316 1.69 -28.42 2.78
C GLN A 316 2.09 -26.95 2.73
N ALA A 317 1.12 -26.04 2.89
CA ALA A 317 1.39 -24.62 2.99
C ALA A 317 2.30 -24.28 4.19
N LEU A 318 2.06 -24.92 5.34
CA LEU A 318 2.87 -24.70 6.54
C LEU A 318 4.30 -25.24 6.36
N LYS A 319 4.45 -26.41 5.72
CA LYS A 319 5.76 -27.00 5.40
C LYS A 319 6.57 -26.13 4.44
N GLU A 320 5.92 -25.55 3.43
CA GLU A 320 6.56 -24.64 2.47
C GLU A 320 6.92 -23.29 3.09
N GLY A 321 6.01 -22.70 3.90
CA GLY A 321 6.30 -21.49 4.66
C GLY A 321 7.50 -21.67 5.59
N TRP A 322 7.57 -22.81 6.28
CA TRP A 322 8.73 -23.17 7.10
C TRP A 322 10.01 -23.29 6.26
N LYS A 323 9.94 -23.95 5.09
CA LYS A 323 11.09 -24.05 4.16
C LYS A 323 11.57 -22.69 3.62
N GLN A 324 10.69 -21.70 3.48
CA GLN A 324 11.07 -20.34 3.05
C GLN A 324 11.68 -19.52 4.19
N ILE A 325 11.26 -19.77 5.43
CA ILE A 325 11.81 -19.09 6.61
C ILE A 325 13.15 -19.68 7.01
N LEU A 326 13.33 -21.00 6.85
CA LEU A 326 14.51 -21.72 7.29
C LEU A 326 15.83 -21.07 6.80
N PRO A 327 16.00 -20.67 5.52
CA PRO A 327 17.22 -20.02 5.02
C PRO A 327 17.58 -18.68 5.69
N LEU A 328 16.62 -17.97 6.30
CA LEU A 328 16.90 -16.72 7.02
C LEU A 328 17.76 -16.94 8.26
N PHE A 329 17.72 -18.14 8.84
CA PHE A 329 18.49 -18.53 10.02
C PHE A 329 19.87 -19.09 9.70
N PHE A 330 20.24 -19.22 8.42
CA PHE A 330 21.55 -19.71 8.00
C PHE A 330 22.40 -18.61 7.34
N PRO A 331 23.74 -18.73 7.33
CA PRO A 331 24.62 -17.83 6.57
C PRO A 331 24.26 -17.88 5.07
N PRO A 332 24.22 -16.74 4.33
CA PRO A 332 24.66 -15.39 4.69
C PRO A 332 23.58 -14.47 5.30
N HIS A 333 22.35 -14.95 5.49
CA HIS A 333 21.21 -14.13 5.90
C HIS A 333 21.12 -13.91 7.43
N LEU A 334 21.62 -14.86 8.21
CA LEU A 334 21.56 -14.81 9.68
C LEU A 334 22.11 -13.50 10.27
N PHE A 335 23.26 -13.02 9.78
CA PHE A 335 23.85 -11.77 10.27
C PHE A 335 22.96 -10.54 9.97
N LYS A 336 22.35 -10.50 8.78
CA LYS A 336 21.41 -9.44 8.40
C LYS A 336 20.15 -9.49 9.27
N LEU A 337 19.65 -10.69 9.57
CA LEU A 337 18.51 -10.89 10.47
C LEU A 337 18.82 -10.35 11.87
N ILE A 338 19.98 -10.68 12.45
CA ILE A 338 20.40 -10.19 13.77
C ILE A 338 20.49 -8.66 13.79
N ILE A 339 21.06 -8.05 12.74
CA ILE A 339 21.13 -6.59 12.62
C ILE A 339 19.74 -5.98 12.58
N VAL A 340 18.84 -6.50 11.72
CA VAL A 340 17.47 -5.98 11.58
C VAL A 340 16.70 -6.12 12.90
N CYS A 341 16.79 -7.27 13.56
CA CYS A 341 16.17 -7.48 14.88
C CYS A 341 16.73 -6.53 15.93
N SER A 342 18.05 -6.31 15.96
CA SER A 342 18.69 -5.38 16.89
C SER A 342 18.25 -3.92 16.66
N ILE A 343 18.13 -3.50 15.40
CA ILE A 343 17.64 -2.17 15.03
C ILE A 343 16.18 -2.01 15.48
N GLN A 344 15.32 -2.99 15.17
CA GLN A 344 13.91 -2.96 15.54
C GLN A 344 13.71 -2.94 17.07
N PHE A 345 14.50 -3.74 17.80
CA PHE A 345 14.48 -3.77 19.25
C PHE A 345 14.90 -2.41 19.84
N SER A 346 15.96 -1.81 19.29
CA SER A 346 16.44 -0.49 19.73
C SER A 346 15.40 0.62 19.49
N GLN A 347 14.68 0.58 18.36
CA GLN A 347 13.58 1.51 18.08
C GLN A 347 12.44 1.37 19.10
N MET A 348 12.05 0.14 19.45
CA MET A 348 11.01 -0.12 20.45
C MET A 348 11.41 0.36 21.86
N MET A 349 12.66 0.15 22.27
CA MET A 349 13.16 0.64 23.55
C MET A 349 13.08 2.17 23.69
N GLY A 350 13.22 2.91 22.58
CA GLY A 350 13.08 4.37 22.55
C GLY A 350 11.65 4.87 22.75
N MET A 351 10.64 4.13 22.31
CA MET A 351 9.22 4.52 22.42
C MET A 351 8.67 4.35 23.84
N PHE A 352 9.09 3.31 24.57
CA PHE A 352 8.52 2.96 25.89
C PHE A 352 9.27 3.56 27.08
N ARG A 353 9.94 4.70 26.91
CA ARG A 353 10.55 5.41 28.04
C ARG A 353 9.44 6.05 28.87
N ILE A 354 8.89 5.28 29.81
CA ILE A 354 7.87 5.70 30.77
C ILE A 354 8.37 7.00 31.44
N PRO A 355 7.69 8.14 31.26
CA PRO A 355 7.97 9.29 32.11
C PRO A 355 7.64 8.84 33.54
N LYS A 356 8.67 8.78 34.40
CA LYS A 356 8.45 8.64 35.84
C LYS A 356 7.46 9.73 36.23
N CYS A 357 6.39 9.38 36.93
CA CYS A 357 5.42 10.33 37.45
C CYS A 357 6.15 11.50 38.11
N THR A 358 6.18 12.65 37.46
CA THR A 358 6.28 13.92 38.16
C THR A 358 4.95 14.04 38.89
N GLN A 359 4.98 13.75 40.20
CA GLN A 359 3.92 14.21 41.08
C GLN A 359 3.77 15.71 40.83
N ILE A 360 2.63 16.10 40.24
CA ILE A 360 2.27 17.51 40.14
C ILE A 360 1.94 17.93 41.58
N PRO A 361 2.68 18.90 42.16
CA PRO A 361 2.49 19.34 43.53
C PRO A 361 1.15 20.05 43.74
#